data_AF-A0A6N6SBH3-F1
#
_entry.id   AF-A0A6N6SBH3-F1
#
_cell.length_a   1.000
_cell.length_b   1.000
_cell.length_c   1.000
_cell.angle_alpha   90.00
_cell.angle_beta   90.00
_cell.angle_gamma   90.00
#
_symmetry.space_group_name_H-M   'P 1'
#
loop_
_entity.id
_entity.type
_entity.pdbx_description
1 polymer ?
#
loop_
_entity_poly.entity_id
_entity_poly.type
_entity_poly.pdbx_seq_one_letter_code
_entity_poly.pdbx_strand_id
1 'polypeptide(L)'
;MIRLVLAAAFSALPALAVAADAPAPGTATPRPVISVIVNPESGLPVTFVGTVTAKIEADLGFPLAGTIAERPVSGGDTVAKGEVLARLDPEDLDAALRAAEAGVTVAEAQL
;
A
#
# COMPACT_ATOMS: atom_id res chain seq x y z
N MET A 1 55.15 -17.10 62.26
CA MET A 1 56.35 -17.93 62.00
C MET A 1 56.71 -17.61 60.55
N ILE A 2 57.71 -16.83 60.15
CA ILE A 2 59.08 -16.59 60.62
C ILE A 2 59.47 -15.15 60.21
N ARG A 3 60.29 -14.49 61.04
CA ARG A 3 60.85 -13.14 60.83
C ARG A 3 62.07 -13.20 59.89
N LEU A 4 62.26 -12.18 59.05
CA LEU A 4 63.60 -11.74 58.66
C LEU A 4 63.60 -10.22 58.44
N VAL A 5 64.72 -9.60 58.82
CA VAL A 5 64.91 -8.21 59.22
C VAL A 5 66.09 -7.63 58.42
N LEU A 6 66.07 -6.31 58.17
CA LEU A 6 67.18 -5.40 57.78
C LEU A 6 67.74 -5.59 56.36
N ALA A 7 68.19 -4.57 55.60
CA ALA A 7 68.70 -3.22 55.89
C ALA A 7 68.54 -2.39 54.59
N ALA A 8 68.07 -1.14 54.54
CA ALA A 8 68.60 0.15 55.02
C ALA A 8 68.94 1.06 53.82
N ALA A 9 68.52 2.33 53.92
CA ALA A 9 68.85 3.50 53.09
C ALA A 9 68.33 3.47 51.63
N PHE A 10 67.69 4.49 51.05
CA PHE A 10 68.10 5.90 51.04
C PHE A 10 67.01 6.79 50.38
N SER A 11 66.91 8.04 50.86
CA SER A 11 66.32 9.25 50.24
C SER A 11 64.79 9.41 50.08
N ALA A 12 64.30 10.47 50.75
CA ALA A 12 63.01 11.13 50.62
C ALA A 12 63.02 12.19 49.51
N LEU A 13 61.89 12.41 48.80
CA LEU A 13 61.28 13.71 48.38
C LEU A 13 60.08 13.51 47.40
N PRO A 14 59.20 14.50 47.15
CA PRO A 14 57.88 14.64 47.78
C PRO A 14 56.68 14.37 46.83
N ALA A 15 55.48 14.38 47.42
CA ALA A 15 54.19 14.25 46.76
C ALA A 15 53.91 15.38 45.75
N LEU A 16 53.52 15.00 44.53
CA LEU A 16 52.90 15.89 43.54
C LEU A 16 51.54 15.29 43.14
N ALA A 17 50.47 15.86 43.68
CA ALA A 17 49.11 15.56 43.26
C ALA A 17 48.83 16.29 41.94
N VAL A 18 48.68 15.54 40.85
CA VAL A 18 48.16 16.07 39.58
C VAL A 18 46.68 15.75 39.54
N ALA A 19 45.86 16.78 39.73
CA ALA A 19 44.43 16.75 39.48
C ALA A 19 44.22 16.60 37.96
N ALA A 20 43.74 15.44 37.53
CA ALA A 20 43.27 15.23 36.17
C ALA A 20 41.85 15.78 36.07
N ASP A 21 41.74 16.97 35.47
CA ASP A 21 40.49 17.57 35.01
C ASP A 21 39.93 16.73 33.86
N ALA A 22 38.85 15.99 34.12
CA ALA A 22 38.11 15.26 33.10
C ALA A 22 36.84 16.06 32.76
N PRO A 23 36.71 16.60 31.54
CA PRO A 23 35.54 17.40 31.20
C PRO A 23 34.31 16.50 31.06
N ALA A 24 33.25 16.87 31.78
CA ALA A 24 31.94 16.22 31.73
C ALA A 24 31.30 16.34 30.33
N PRO A 25 30.54 15.33 29.88
CA PRO A 25 29.97 15.29 28.53
C PRO A 25 28.86 16.34 28.38
N GLY A 26 29.21 17.48 27.81
CA GLY A 26 28.28 18.50 27.36
C GLY A 26 27.47 17.99 26.17
N THR A 27 26.17 18.26 26.24
CA THR A 27 25.14 18.17 25.19
C THR A 27 25.68 18.56 23.81
N ALA A 28 26.20 17.59 23.05
CA ALA A 28 26.70 17.82 21.72
C ALA A 28 25.52 17.85 20.74
N THR A 29 25.28 19.00 20.11
CA THR A 29 24.36 19.14 18.99
C THR A 29 24.65 18.07 17.94
N PRO A 30 23.66 17.29 17.46
CA PRO A 30 23.90 16.17 16.56
C PRO A 30 24.65 16.64 15.31
N ARG A 31 25.83 16.06 15.11
CA ARG A 31 26.69 16.36 13.97
C ARG A 31 26.13 15.62 12.75
N PRO A 32 25.87 16.31 11.62
CA PRO A 32 25.44 15.64 10.40
C PRO A 32 26.53 14.67 9.95
N VAL A 33 26.14 13.41 9.74
CA VAL A 33 26.99 12.36 9.22
C VAL A 33 26.42 11.89 7.89
N ILE A 34 27.31 11.63 6.93
CA ILE A 34 26.92 11.02 5.67
C ILE A 34 26.87 9.51 5.92
N SER A 35 25.66 8.94 5.92
CA SER A 35 25.43 7.50 5.98
C SER A 35 25.13 6.95 4.60
N VAL A 36 25.64 5.75 4.30
CA VAL A 36 25.25 4.97 3.13
C VAL A 36 24.46 3.76 3.60
N ILE A 37 23.34 3.47 2.93
CA ILE A 37 22.59 2.24 3.13
C ILE A 37 23.31 1.14 2.35
N VAL A 38 23.83 0.13 3.06
CA VAL A 38 24.46 -1.04 2.45
C VAL A 38 23.36 -2.04 2.11
N ASN A 39 23.10 -2.24 0.81
CA ASN A 39 22.20 -3.29 0.33
C ASN A 39 23.05 -4.38 -0.35
N PRO A 40 23.17 -5.60 0.22
CA PRO A 40 23.97 -6.67 -0.36
C PRO A 40 23.22 -7.32 -1.53
N GLU A 41 22.93 -6.57 -2.58
CA GLU A 41 22.39 -7.12 -3.83
C GLU A 41 23.54 -7.48 -4.77
N SER A 42 23.67 -8.77 -5.05
CA SER A 42 24.60 -9.29 -6.07
C SER A 42 23.94 -9.19 -7.44
N GLY A 43 24.08 -8.05 -8.12
CA GLY A 43 23.56 -7.82 -9.46
C GLY A 43 23.65 -6.35 -9.90
N LEU A 44 23.52 -6.10 -11.20
CA LEU A 44 23.36 -4.74 -11.73
C LEU A 44 21.91 -4.29 -11.47
N PRO A 45 21.66 -3.14 -10.81
CA PRO A 45 20.30 -2.64 -10.62
C PRO A 45 19.72 -2.24 -11.98
N VAL A 46 18.69 -2.94 -12.43
CA VAL A 46 18.02 -2.67 -13.70
C VAL A 46 16.75 -1.88 -13.42
N THR A 47 16.65 -0.68 -13.98
CA THR A 47 15.45 0.16 -13.88
C THR A 47 14.71 0.12 -15.19
N PHE A 48 13.41 -0.10 -15.13
CA PHE A 48 12.53 -0.08 -16.29
C PHE A 48 11.54 1.09 -16.15
N VAL A 49 11.28 1.75 -17.27
CA VAL A 49 10.22 2.74 -17.40
C VAL A 49 9.01 2.09 -18.06
N GLY A 50 7.81 2.42 -17.59
CA GLY A 50 6.58 1.86 -18.12
C GLY A 50 5.38 2.67 -17.66
N THR A 51 4.26 2.43 -18.32
CA THR A 51 2.98 3.09 -18.02
C THR A 51 2.04 2.07 -17.39
N VAL A 52 1.31 2.48 -16.35
CA VAL A 52 0.26 1.66 -15.75
C VAL A 52 -1.00 1.78 -16.61
N THR A 53 -1.53 0.65 -17.05
CA THR A 53 -2.79 0.58 -17.79
C THR A 53 -3.77 -0.35 -17.07
N ALA A 54 -5.07 -0.16 -17.32
CA ALA A 54 -6.08 -1.06 -16.80
C ALA A 54 -5.84 -2.48 -17.35
N LYS A 55 -5.86 -3.47 -16.45
CA LYS A 55 -5.73 -4.88 -16.85
C LYS A 55 -6.92 -5.35 -17.71
N ILE A 56 -8.11 -4.83 -17.41
CA ILE A 56 -9.37 -5.16 -18.06
C ILE A 56 -10.14 -3.87 -18.22
N GLU A 57 -10.64 -3.64 -19.43
CA GLU A 57 -11.54 -2.55 -19.78
C GLU A 57 -12.81 -3.16 -20.36
N ALA A 58 -13.97 -2.65 -19.95
CA ALA A 58 -15.27 -3.13 -20.38
C ALA A 58 -16.08 -1.97 -20.92
N ASP A 59 -16.44 -2.04 -22.21
CA ASP A 59 -17.39 -1.13 -22.82
C ASP A 59 -18.80 -1.72 -22.63
N LEU A 60 -19.59 -1.08 -21.77
CA LEU A 60 -20.91 -1.55 -21.37
C LEU A 60 -21.99 -0.82 -22.17
N GLY A 61 -22.76 -1.58 -22.92
CA GLY A 61 -23.90 -1.10 -23.68
C GLY A 61 -25.08 -2.05 -23.58
N PHE A 62 -26.26 -1.58 -23.97
CA PHE A 62 -27.43 -2.42 -24.07
C PHE A 62 -27.39 -3.26 -25.35
N PRO A 63 -27.76 -4.55 -25.31
CA PRO A 63 -27.83 -5.40 -26.50
C PRO A 63 -29.03 -5.07 -27.39
N LEU A 64 -30.01 -4.35 -26.85
CA LEU A 64 -31.25 -3.94 -27.52
C LEU A 64 -31.27 -2.43 -27.65
N ALA A 65 -31.83 -1.94 -28.75
CA ALA A 65 -32.13 -0.52 -28.92
C ALA A 65 -33.36 -0.15 -28.08
N GLY A 66 -33.31 1.00 -27.42
CA GLY A 66 -34.41 1.49 -26.59
C GLY A 66 -34.08 2.83 -25.94
N THR A 67 -35.05 3.38 -25.22
CA THR A 67 -34.89 4.62 -24.46
C THR A 67 -34.39 4.30 -23.05
N ILE A 68 -33.46 5.11 -22.51
CA ILE A 68 -33.03 4.97 -21.12
C ILE A 68 -34.10 5.58 -20.21
N ALA A 69 -34.69 4.78 -19.33
CA ALA A 69 -35.63 5.25 -18.31
C ALA A 69 -34.91 5.81 -17.09
N GLU A 70 -33.86 5.12 -16.62
CA GLU A 70 -33.14 5.48 -15.40
C GLU A 70 -31.63 5.26 -15.54
N ARG A 71 -30.84 6.17 -14.96
CA ARG A 71 -29.39 6.01 -14.80
C ARG A 71 -28.97 6.48 -13.41
N PRO A 72 -28.88 5.57 -12.42
CA PRO A 72 -28.60 5.93 -11.03
C PRO A 72 -27.13 6.28 -10.76
N VAL A 73 -26.21 5.91 -11.65
CA VAL A 73 -24.77 6.17 -11.49
C VAL A 73 -24.30 7.35 -12.34
N SER A 74 -23.26 8.04 -11.87
CA SER A 74 -22.62 9.16 -12.55
C SER A 74 -21.19 8.83 -12.98
N GLY A 75 -20.65 9.65 -13.89
CA GLY A 75 -19.26 9.48 -14.35
C GLY A 75 -18.27 9.71 -13.22
N GLY A 76 -17.41 8.72 -12.97
CA GLY A 76 -16.42 8.74 -11.89
C GLY A 76 -16.81 7.92 -10.65
N ASP A 77 -18.03 7.41 -10.58
CA ASP A 77 -18.47 6.55 -9.48
C ASP A 77 -17.78 5.19 -9.53
N THR A 78 -17.46 4.65 -8.35
CA THR A 78 -16.94 3.28 -8.22
C THR A 78 -18.13 2.33 -8.04
N VAL A 79 -18.26 1.36 -8.93
CA VAL A 79 -19.39 0.42 -8.97
C VAL A 79 -18.95 -1.01 -8.70
N ALA A 80 -19.84 -1.79 -8.09
CA ALA A 80 -19.60 -3.20 -7.82
C ALA A 80 -20.16 -4.10 -8.96
N LYS A 81 -19.68 -5.35 -9.01
CA LYS A 81 -20.22 -6.33 -9.96
C LYS A 81 -21.70 -6.60 -9.66
N GLY A 82 -22.54 -6.45 -10.68
CA GLY A 82 -23.99 -6.67 -10.59
C GLY A 82 -24.78 -5.43 -10.18
N GLU A 83 -24.12 -4.30 -9.94
CA GLU A 83 -24.78 -3.03 -9.70
C GLU A 83 -25.45 -2.50 -10.98
N VAL A 84 -26.66 -1.95 -10.84
CA VAL A 84 -27.44 -1.43 -11.96
C VAL A 84 -26.87 -0.09 -12.39
N LEU A 85 -26.27 -0.04 -13.59
CA LEU A 85 -25.71 1.20 -14.13
C LEU A 85 -26.75 2.03 -14.87
N ALA A 86 -27.65 1.39 -15.61
CA ALA A 86 -28.75 2.03 -16.32
C ALA A 86 -29.88 1.01 -16.56
N ARG A 87 -31.10 1.52 -16.75
CA ARG A 87 -32.29 0.72 -17.10
C ARG A 87 -32.95 1.29 -18.35
N LEU A 88 -33.23 0.43 -19.32
CA LEU A 88 -34.07 0.78 -20.46
C LEU A 88 -35.55 0.84 -20.05
N ASP A 89 -36.32 1.63 -20.77
CA ASP A 89 -37.78 1.66 -20.67
C ASP A 89 -38.36 0.29 -21.10
N PRO A 90 -39.09 -0.41 -20.22
CA PRO A 90 -39.59 -1.75 -20.50
C PRO A 90 -40.92 -1.77 -21.25
N GLU A 91 -41.61 -0.64 -21.49
CA GLU A 91 -43.00 -0.64 -21.99
C GLU A 91 -43.20 -1.49 -23.26
N ASP A 92 -42.34 -1.29 -24.27
CA ASP A 92 -42.37 -2.05 -25.52
C ASP A 92 -42.01 -3.52 -25.33
N LEU A 93 -41.04 -3.81 -24.45
CA LEU A 93 -40.59 -5.18 -24.15
C LEU A 93 -41.68 -5.96 -23.41
N ASP A 94 -42.37 -5.33 -22.47
CA ASP A 94 -43.46 -5.93 -21.69
C ASP A 94 -44.70 -6.16 -22.56
N ALA A 95 -44.96 -5.28 -23.53
CA ALA A 95 -46.02 -5.50 -24.52
C ALA A 95 -45.71 -6.70 -25.42
N ALA A 96 -44.48 -6.80 -25.93
CA ALA A 96 -44.04 -7.92 -26.75
C ALA A 96 -44.03 -9.25 -25.98
N LEU A 97 -43.61 -9.23 -24.71
CA LEU A 97 -43.61 -10.39 -23.83
C LEU A 97 -45.04 -10.93 -23.63
N ARG A 98 -46.00 -10.06 -23.27
CA ARG A 98 -47.40 -10.45 -23.10
C ARG A 98 -48.01 -11.06 -24.36
N ALA A 99 -47.68 -10.51 -25.54
CA ALA A 99 -48.13 -11.05 -26.81
C ALA A 99 -47.56 -12.47 -27.07
N ALA A 100 -46.28 -12.69 -26.76
CA ALA A 100 -45.65 -13.99 -26.89
C ALA A 100 -46.24 -15.03 -25.92
N GLU A 101 -46.45 -14.66 -24.66
CA GLU A 101 -47.06 -15.51 -23.64
C GLU A 101 -48.50 -15.91 -24.00
N ALA A 102 -49.29 -14.97 -24.54
CA ALA A 102 -50.62 -15.27 -25.05
C ALA A 102 -50.58 -16.25 -26.22
N GLY A 103 -49.60 -16.11 -27.12
CA GLY A 103 -49.38 -17.05 -28.23
C GLY A 103 -49.06 -18.46 -27.75
N VAL A 104 -48.21 -18.59 -26.72
CA VAL A 104 -47.91 -19.88 -26.08
C VAL A 104 -49.18 -20.48 -25.47
N THR A 105 -49.94 -19.68 -24.71
CA THR A 105 -51.18 -20.15 -24.06
C THR A 105 -52.21 -20.67 -25.07
N VAL A 106 -52.37 -19.98 -26.20
CA VAL A 106 -53.27 -20.41 -27.27
C VAL A 106 -52.81 -21.73 -27.90
N ALA A 107 -51.50 -21.90 -28.13
CA ALA A 107 -50.95 -23.12 -28.69
C ALA A 107 -51.09 -24.31 -27.73
N GLU A 108 -50.87 -24.10 -26.44
CA GLU A 108 -51.06 -25.13 -25.40
C GLU A 108 -52.51 -25.58 -25.29
N ALA A 109 -53.47 -24.66 -25.46
CA ALA A 109 -54.90 -24.98 -25.44
C ALA A 109 -55.39 -25.74 -26.70
N GLN A 110 -54.58 -25.81 -27.76
CA GLN A 110 -54.90 -26.50 -29.00
C GLN A 110 -54.35 -27.94 -29.07
N LEU A 111 -53.59 -28.37 -28.05
CA LEU A 111 -53.11 -29.76 -27.88
C LEU A 111 -54.13 -30.62 -27.12
#